data_AF-A0AAD5Q4D8-F1
#
_entry.id   AF-A0AAD5Q4D8-F1
#
_cell.length_a   1.000
_cell.length_b   1.000
_cell.length_c   1.000
_cell.angle_alpha   90.00
_cell.angle_beta   90.00
_cell.angle_gamma   90.00
#
_symmetry.space_group_name_H-M   'P 1'
#
loop_
_entity.id
_entity.type
_entity.pdbx_description
1 polymer ?
#
loop_
_entity_poly.entity_id
_entity_poly.type
_entity_poly.pdbx_seq_one_letter_code
_entity_poly.pdbx_strand_id
1 'polypeptide(L)'
;MPMHYDGLFKKKHPDSTELGDVWLYQLFHCVEAYPDQSQSQTQDSQNGRTLFTHTRRLLADLTEEQRERLRKATLVYYSGILDNDHLVHVSPVIIPHPVTGEEISR
;
A
#
# COMPACT_ATOMS: atom_id res chain seq x y z
N MET A 1 5.73 -10.13 -3.49
CA MET A 1 5.32 -8.74 -3.77
C MET A 1 6.02 -7.82 -2.77
N PRO A 2 6.58 -6.68 -3.21
CA PRO A 2 7.06 -5.66 -2.27
C PRO A 2 5.88 -5.04 -1.47
N MET A 3 6.18 -4.33 -0.39
CA MET A 3 5.18 -3.56 0.35
C MET A 3 4.52 -2.53 -0.57
N HIS A 4 3.20 -2.46 -0.54
CA HIS A 4 2.41 -1.58 -1.40
C HIS A 4 1.06 -1.26 -0.75
N TYR A 5 0.38 -0.26 -1.31
CA TYR A 5 -1.04 -0.06 -1.10
C TYR A 5 -1.81 -0.57 -2.31
N ASP A 6 -2.91 -1.28 -2.06
CA ASP A 6 -3.81 -1.69 -3.12
C ASP A 6 -4.60 -0.49 -3.67
N GLY A 7 -4.83 -0.51 -4.99
CA GLY A 7 -5.58 0.53 -5.70
C GLY A 7 -4.74 1.65 -6.30
N LEU A 8 -3.49 1.85 -5.85
CA LEU A 8 -2.58 2.89 -6.38
C LEU A 8 -2.31 2.80 -7.88
N PHE A 9 -2.54 1.62 -8.48
CA PHE A 9 -2.22 1.35 -9.87
C PHE A 9 -3.45 1.19 -10.78
N LYS A 10 -4.66 1.48 -10.27
CA LYS A 10 -5.90 1.45 -11.05
C LYS A 10 -6.35 2.85 -11.39
N LYS A 11 -6.86 3.11 -12.59
CA LYS A 11 -7.47 4.41 -12.91
C LYS A 11 -8.66 4.70 -11.97
N LYS A 12 -8.85 5.97 -11.59
CA LYS A 12 -10.03 6.43 -10.81
C LYS A 12 -11.34 6.17 -11.56
N HIS A 13 -11.32 6.40 -12.86
CA HIS A 13 -12.39 6.17 -13.83
C HIS A 13 -11.76 5.88 -15.21
N PRO A 14 -12.49 5.30 -16.18
CA PRO A 14 -11.92 4.89 -17.47
C PRO A 14 -11.12 5.98 -18.20
N ASP A 15 -11.61 7.22 -18.12
CA ASP A 15 -11.02 8.39 -18.78
C ASP A 15 -9.97 9.13 -17.92
N SER A 16 -9.60 8.59 -16.76
CA SER A 16 -8.64 9.23 -15.86
C SER A 16 -7.24 9.21 -16.47
N THR A 17 -6.58 10.38 -16.47
CA THR A 17 -5.16 10.54 -16.82
C THR A 17 -4.24 10.33 -15.62
N GLU A 18 -4.80 10.06 -14.44
CA GLU A 18 -4.07 9.78 -13.20
C GLU A 18 -4.52 8.44 -12.60
N LEU A 19 -3.61 7.77 -11.91
CA LEU A 19 -3.92 6.55 -11.16
C LEU A 19 -4.61 6.88 -9.82
N GLY A 20 -5.34 5.89 -9.31
CA GLY A 20 -6.39 6.06 -8.32
C GLY A 20 -5.97 6.07 -6.86
N ASP A 21 -6.96 6.33 -6.01
CA ASP A 21 -6.77 6.48 -4.57
C ASP A 21 -6.74 5.11 -3.87
N VAL A 22 -6.03 5.06 -2.75
CA VAL A 22 -6.04 3.92 -1.84
C VAL A 22 -7.43 3.80 -1.19
N TRP A 23 -8.02 2.62 -1.26
CA TRP A 23 -9.30 2.33 -0.59
C TRP A 23 -9.20 2.55 0.92
N LEU A 24 -10.28 3.05 1.52
CA LEU A 24 -10.32 3.29 2.97
C LEU A 24 -10.30 1.98 3.77
N TYR A 25 -10.92 0.93 3.23
CA TYR A 25 -10.99 -0.38 3.85
C TYR A 25 -10.69 -1.46 2.84
N GLN A 26 -10.06 -2.53 3.32
CA GLN A 26 -9.88 -3.75 2.54
C GLN A 26 -10.33 -4.95 3.36
N LEU A 27 -11.18 -5.77 2.75
CA LEU A 27 -11.68 -7.00 3.35
C LEU A 27 -11.03 -8.19 2.64
N PHE A 28 -10.38 -9.05 3.42
CA PHE A 28 -9.82 -10.30 2.94
C PHE A 28 -10.67 -11.45 3.46
N HIS A 29 -11.17 -12.29 2.55
CA HIS A 29 -11.85 -13.54 2.89
C HIS A 29 -11.03 -14.71 2.35
N CYS A 30 -10.39 -15.44 3.25
CA CYS A 30 -9.64 -16.64 2.89
C CYS A 30 -10.62 -17.80 2.68
N VAL A 31 -10.81 -18.21 1.43
CA VAL A 31 -11.69 -19.34 1.06
C VAL A 31 -10.96 -20.67 1.21
N GLU A 32 -9.68 -20.71 0.82
CA GLU A 32 -8.79 -21.85 0.98
C GLU A 32 -7.36 -21.34 1.20
N ALA A 33 -6.75 -21.68 2.33
CA ALA A 33 -5.44 -21.13 2.71
C ALA A 33 -4.29 -21.81 1.94
N TYR A 34 -4.42 -23.09 1.62
CA TYR A 34 -3.40 -23.89 0.92
C TYR A 34 -4.05 -25.00 0.09
N PRO A 35 -3.71 -25.14 -1.21
CA PRO A 35 -4.31 -26.16 -2.07
C PRO A 35 -3.75 -27.57 -1.85
N ASP A 36 -2.72 -27.77 -1.02
CA ASP A 36 -2.17 -29.10 -0.74
C ASP A 36 -1.77 -29.30 0.74
N GLN A 37 -2.61 -29.99 1.50
CA GLN A 37 -2.33 -30.33 2.90
C GLN A 37 -1.22 -31.39 3.04
N SER A 38 -0.95 -32.17 1.99
CA SER A 38 0.01 -33.28 2.01
C SER A 38 1.48 -32.84 1.92
N GLN A 39 1.74 -31.61 1.47
CA GLN A 39 3.08 -31.01 1.38
C GLN A 39 3.42 -30.12 2.60
N SER A 40 2.48 -29.95 3.55
CA SER A 40 2.58 -28.96 4.62
C SER A 40 3.51 -29.32 5.79
N GLN A 41 4.07 -30.54 5.82
CA GLN A 41 4.85 -31.02 6.97
C GLN A 41 6.37 -30.98 6.77
N THR A 42 6.86 -30.72 5.56
CA THR A 42 8.30 -30.66 5.28
C THR A 42 8.61 -29.48 4.36
N GLN A 43 9.20 -28.44 4.94
CA GLN A 43 9.61 -27.15 4.35
C GLN A 43 8.49 -26.08 4.22
N ASP A 44 8.59 -25.11 5.14
CA ASP A 44 7.94 -23.81 5.19
C ASP A 44 6.45 -23.73 5.56
N SER A 45 6.21 -23.88 6.87
CA SER A 45 5.04 -23.33 7.61
C SER A 45 4.92 -21.78 7.55
N GLN A 46 5.66 -21.11 6.64
CA GLN A 46 5.71 -19.66 6.47
C GLN A 46 4.98 -19.14 5.22
N ASN A 47 4.56 -20.02 4.31
CA ASN A 47 3.92 -19.60 3.06
C ASN A 47 2.51 -19.00 3.31
N GLY A 48 2.09 -18.00 2.54
CA GLY A 48 0.72 -17.47 2.53
C GLY A 48 0.35 -16.40 3.57
N ARG A 49 1.26 -15.98 4.46
CA ARG A 49 1.01 -14.89 5.41
C ARG A 49 1.06 -13.52 4.71
N THR A 50 0.15 -12.63 5.06
CA THR A 50 0.19 -11.22 4.62
C THR A 50 0.81 -10.35 5.72
N LEU A 51 1.85 -9.58 5.37
CA LEU A 51 2.49 -8.64 6.27
C LEU A 51 1.82 -7.26 6.14
N PHE A 52 1.57 -6.62 7.28
CA PHE A 52 1.04 -5.27 7.35
C PHE A 52 1.99 -4.37 8.14
N THR A 53 2.02 -3.10 7.77
CA THR A 53 2.79 -2.07 8.47
C THR A 53 1.88 -0.94 8.92
N HIS A 54 2.02 -0.54 10.18
CA HIS A 54 1.26 0.57 10.75
C HIS A 54 1.99 1.90 10.49
N THR A 55 1.62 2.61 9.43
CA THR A 55 2.39 3.80 8.99
C THR A 55 2.36 4.98 9.95
N ARG A 56 1.27 5.18 10.71
CA ARG A 56 1.26 6.19 11.81
C ARG A 56 2.35 5.91 12.85
N ARG A 57 2.60 4.65 13.20
CA ARG A 57 3.67 4.30 14.16
C ARG A 57 5.05 4.58 13.57
N LEU A 58 5.24 4.24 12.28
CA LEU A 58 6.48 4.59 11.58
C LEU A 58 6.75 6.10 11.64
N LEU A 59 5.74 6.94 11.40
CA LEU A 59 5.91 8.40 11.49
C LEU A 59 6.18 8.88 12.92
N ALA A 60 5.62 8.22 13.92
CA ALA A 60 5.83 8.56 15.34
C ALA A 60 7.29 8.29 15.77
N ASP A 61 7.92 7.27 15.20
CA ASP A 61 9.32 6.89 15.48
C ASP A 61 10.35 7.86 14.84
N LEU A 62 9.91 8.73 13.93
CA LEU A 62 10.77 9.74 13.30
C LEU A 62 10.96 10.96 14.20
N THR A 63 12.08 11.67 14.02
CA THR A 63 12.25 13.01 14.60
C THR A 63 11.33 14.03 13.91
N GLU A 64 11.08 15.16 14.56
CA GLU A 64 10.25 16.21 13.95
C GLU A 64 10.91 16.79 12.68
N GLU A 65 12.23 16.91 12.66
CA GLU A 65 12.97 17.33 11.46
C GLU A 65 12.76 16.35 10.30
N GLN A 66 12.79 15.04 10.56
CA GLN A 66 12.53 14.03 9.55
C GLN A 66 11.08 14.10 9.05
N ARG A 67 10.10 14.23 9.95
CA ARG A 67 8.70 14.41 9.55
C ARG A 67 8.49 15.64 8.69
N GLU A 68 9.09 16.77 9.06
CA GLU A 68 8.96 18.02 8.31
C GLU A 68 9.57 17.94 6.90
N ARG A 69 10.65 17.17 6.74
CA ARG A 69 11.20 16.86 5.40
C ARG A 69 10.22 16.01 4.58
N LEU A 70 9.58 15.03 5.20
CA LEU A 70 8.61 14.16 4.52
C LEU A 70 7.31 14.88 4.16
N ARG A 71 6.83 15.84 4.98
CA ARG A 71 5.66 16.68 4.65
C ARG A 71 5.84 17.46 3.34
N LYS A 72 7.09 17.76 2.97
CA LYS A 72 7.46 18.48 1.74
C LYS A 72 7.74 17.54 0.56
N ALA A 73 7.78 16.24 0.81
CA ALA A 73 8.09 15.24 -0.20
C ALA A 73 6.83 14.73 -0.90
N THR A 74 6.96 14.48 -2.19
CA THR A 74 5.95 13.85 -3.03
C THR A 74 6.58 12.64 -3.71
N LEU A 75 5.85 11.52 -3.70
CA LEU A 75 6.24 10.30 -4.37
C LEU A 75 5.51 10.20 -5.71
N VAL A 76 6.23 9.71 -6.71
CA VAL A 76 5.67 9.35 -8.01
C VAL A 76 5.81 7.85 -8.16
N TYR A 77 4.69 7.15 -8.20
CA TYR A 77 4.64 5.70 -8.34
C TYR A 77 4.44 5.35 -9.81
N TYR A 78 5.28 4.44 -10.29
CA TYR A 78 5.24 3.85 -11.61
C TYR A 78 5.04 2.36 -11.45
N SER A 79 4.24 1.74 -12.32
CA SER A 79 4.10 0.29 -12.32
C SER A 79 4.09 -0.23 -13.75
N GLY A 80 5.11 -1.01 -14.09
CA GLY A 80 5.10 -1.83 -15.31
C GLY A 80 4.34 -3.15 -15.16
N ILE A 81 3.65 -3.36 -14.03
CA ILE A 81 2.96 -4.62 -13.72
C ILE A 81 1.52 -4.63 -14.27
N LEU A 82 0.95 -3.48 -14.63
CA LEU A 82 -0.43 -3.36 -15.14
C LEU A 82 -0.48 -2.62 -16.47
N ASP A 83 -1.56 -2.81 -17.25
CA ASP A 83 -1.81 -2.29 -18.61
C ASP A 83 -1.85 -0.75 -18.76
N ASN A 84 -1.41 0.02 -17.76
CA ASN A 84 -1.38 1.49 -17.74
C ASN A 84 0.02 2.01 -17.42
N ASP A 85 1.04 1.43 -18.06
CA ASP A 85 2.46 1.74 -17.91
C ASP A 85 2.85 3.23 -18.13
N HIS A 86 2.05 3.95 -18.92
CA HIS A 86 2.19 5.38 -19.21
C HIS A 86 1.57 6.29 -18.15
N LEU A 87 0.86 5.75 -17.16
CA LEU A 87 0.22 6.54 -16.11
C LEU A 87 1.01 6.49 -14.82
N VAL A 88 0.96 7.60 -14.08
CA VAL A 88 1.62 7.76 -12.79
C VAL A 88 0.61 8.03 -11.70
N HIS A 89 0.94 7.59 -10.48
CA HIS A 89 0.29 8.08 -9.28
C HIS A 89 1.22 9.06 -8.60
N VAL A 90 0.74 10.26 -8.28
CA VAL A 90 1.49 11.26 -7.54
C VAL A 90 0.81 11.45 -6.19
N SER A 91 1.54 11.18 -5.10
CA SER A 91 1.01 11.33 -3.73
C SER A 91 2.01 12.05 -2.84
N PRO A 92 1.59 13.01 -2.01
CA PRO A 92 2.38 13.43 -0.86
C PRO A 92 2.73 12.23 0.01
N VAL A 93 3.91 12.24 0.63
CA VAL A 93 4.34 11.16 1.53
C VAL A 93 3.48 11.14 2.78
N ILE A 94 3.20 12.31 3.36
CA ILE A 94 2.38 12.46 4.55
C ILE A 94 1.05 13.09 4.16
N ILE A 95 -0.04 12.44 4.56
CA ILE A 95 -1.41 12.95 4.39
C ILE A 95 -2.20 12.80 5.69
N PRO A 96 -3.26 13.61 5.90
CA PRO A 96 -4.20 13.36 6.98
C PRO A 96 -5.07 12.14 6.67
N HIS A 97 -5.24 11.25 7.65
CA HIS A 97 -6.15 10.11 7.55
C HIS A 97 -7.60 10.64 7.43
N PRO A 98 -8.40 10.19 6.44
CA PRO A 98 -9.68 10.83 6.11
C PRO A 98 -10.75 10.71 7.19
N VAL A 99 -10.60 9.77 8.14
CA VAL A 99 -11.57 9.59 9.24
C VAL A 99 -11.09 10.23 10.55
N THR A 100 -9.80 10.16 10.84
CA THR A 100 -9.25 10.56 12.16
C THR A 100 -8.51 11.89 12.12
N GLY A 101 -8.15 12.38 10.92
CA GLY A 101 -7.34 13.59 10.73
C GLY A 101 -5.86 13.44 11.08
N GLU A 102 -5.45 12.33 11.68
CA GLU A 102 -4.05 12.09 12.08
C GLU A 102 -3.13 11.91 10.87
N GLU A 103 -1.86 12.29 11.01
CA GLU A 103 -0.85 12.09 9.97
C GLU A 103 -0.54 10.60 9.75
N ILE A 104 -0.56 10.19 8.48
CA ILE A 104 -0.15 8.86 8.03
C ILE A 104 0.86 8.97 6.88
N SER A 105 1.74 7.98 6.75
CA SER A 105 2.55 7.81 5.53
C SER A 105 1.72 7.08 4.49
N ARG A 106 1.78 7.53 3.23
CA ARG A 106 1.24 6.87 2.05
C ARG A 106 2.35 6.67 1.01
#